data_AF-A0A2V9LQL2-F1
#
_entry.id   AF-A0A2V9LQL2-F1
#
_cell.length_a   1.000
_cell.length_b   1.000
_cell.length_c   1.000
_cell.angle_alpha   90.00
_cell.angle_beta   90.00
_cell.angle_gamma   90.00
#
_symmetry.space_group_name_H-M   'P 1'
#
loop_
_entity.id
_entity.type
_entity.pdbx_description
1 polymer ?
#
loop_
_entity_poly.entity_id
_entity_poly.type
_entity_poly.pdbx_seq_one_letter_code
_entity_poly.pdbx_strand_id
1 'polypeptide(L)' 'MKLTAIIESEGDGYVSLCPELDIASQGDSVEHARDNLREALELLFECAFPEEVKRRLHGDVYVTQVEVATG' A
#
# COMPACT_ATOMS: atom_id res chain seq x y z
N MET A 1 14.04 -4.65 0.93
CA MET A 1 12.96 -4.63 1.95
C MET A 1 11.74 -5.28 1.33
N LYS A 2 10.85 -5.90 2.13
CA LYS A 2 9.53 -6.35 1.66
C LYS A 2 8.47 -5.62 2.49
N LEU A 3 7.47 -5.07 1.82
CA LEU A 3 6.33 -4.36 2.41
C LEU A 3 5.05 -5.00 1.89
N THR A 4 3.94 -4.78 2.59
CA THR A 4 2.63 -5.28 2.21
C THR A 4 2.01 -4.39 1.13
N ALA A 5 1.32 -5.01 0.17
CA ALA A 5 0.47 -4.32 -0.79
C ALA A 5 -0.92 -4.93 -0.73
N ILE A 6 -1.91 -4.14 -0.32
CA ILE A 6 -3.33 -4.48 -0.43
C ILE A 6 -3.81 -3.89 -1.76
N ILE A 7 -4.43 -4.69 -2.62
CA ILE A 7 -4.89 -4.24 -3.94
C ILE A 7 -6.37 -4.57 -4.08
N GLU A 8 -7.16 -3.56 -4.42
CA GLU A 8 -8.62 -3.64 -4.52
C GLU A 8 -9.06 -3.14 -5.90
N SER A 9 -10.08 -3.77 -6.47
CA SER A 9 -10.73 -3.25 -7.67
C SER A 9 -11.59 -2.05 -7.28
N GLU A 10 -11.40 -0.91 -7.94
CA GLU A 10 -12.20 0.29 -7.75
C GLU A 10 -12.59 0.87 -9.11
N GLY A 11 -13.90 0.93 -9.37
CA GLY A 11 -14.43 1.37 -10.66
C GLY A 11 -13.98 0.47 -11.82
N ASP A 12 -13.28 1.05 -12.79
CA ASP A 12 -12.71 0.39 -13.97
C ASP A 12 -11.22 0.02 -13.81
N GLY A 13 -10.63 0.27 -12.64
CA GLY A 13 -9.22 0.00 -12.36
C GLY A 13 -8.98 -0.64 -10.99
N TYR A 14 -7.75 -0.47 -10.50
CA TYR A 14 -7.30 -1.01 -9.22
C TYR A 14 -6.59 0.07 -8.41
N VAL A 15 -6.86 0.09 -7.11
CA VAL A 15 -6.12 0.88 -6.11
C VAL A 15 -5.27 -0.06 -5.28
N SER A 16 -4.07 0.40 -4.94
CA SER A 16 -3.11 -0.33 -4.13
C SER A 16 -2.70 0.51 -2.92
N LEU A 17 -2.50 -0.14 -1.76
CA LEU A 17 -2.15 0.48 -0.49
C LEU A 17 -1.01 -0.28 0.19
N CYS A 18 0.01 0.46 0.63
CA CYS A 18 1.04 0.00 1.56
C CYS A 18 0.69 0.50 2.97
N PRO A 19 0.09 -0.35 3.82
CA PRO A 19 -0.37 0.05 5.15
C PRO A 19 0.78 0.45 6.09
N GLU A 20 1.98 -0.12 5.91
CA GLU A 20 3.16 0.21 6.72
C GLU A 20 3.57 1.69 6.60
N LEU A 21 3.25 2.35 5.48
CA LEU A 21 3.71 3.72 5.19
C LEU A 21 2.58 4.69 4.88
N ASP A 22 1.33 4.19 4.86
CA ASP A 22 0.14 4.92 4.45
C ASP A 22 0.35 5.59 3.07
N ILE A 23 0.76 4.77 2.09
CA ILE A 23 0.97 5.18 0.70
C ILE A 23 0.05 4.37 -0.19
N ALA A 24 -0.74 5.08 -0.98
CA ALA A 24 -1.59 4.48 -2.00
C ALA A 24 -1.12 4.84 -3.41
N SER A 25 -1.47 3.98 -4.36
CA SER A 25 -1.31 4.22 -5.80
C SER A 25 -2.46 3.55 -6.55
N GLN A 26 -2.49 3.67 -7.88
CA GLN A 26 -3.55 3.09 -8.71
C GLN A 26 -3.01 2.63 -10.07
N GLY A 27 -3.74 1.77 -10.75
CA GLY A 27 -3.43 1.35 -12.12
C GLY A 27 -4.55 0.54 -12.78
N ASP A 28 -4.47 0.40 -14.09
CA ASP A 28 -5.51 -0.27 -14.91
C ASP A 28 -5.52 -1.80 -14.76
N SER A 29 -4.48 -2.38 -14.13
CA SER A 29 -4.40 -3.79 -13.78
C SER A 29 -3.78 -3.96 -12.40
N VAL A 30 -3.90 -5.16 -11.82
CA VAL A 30 -3.26 -5.53 -10.55
C VAL A 30 -1.75 -5.31 -10.61
N GLU A 31 -1.11 -5.72 -11.71
CA GLU A 31 0.32 -5.54 -11.93
C GLU A 31 0.69 -4.06 -12.01
N HIS A 32 -0.09 -3.26 -12.73
CA HIS A 32 0.18 -1.84 -12.91
C HIS A 32 0.01 -1.07 -11.59
N ALA A 33 -1.05 -1.35 -10.84
CA ALA A 33 -1.26 -0.76 -9.50
C ALA A 33 -0.15 -1.15 -8.51
N ARG A 34 0.34 -2.39 -8.57
CA ARG A 34 1.48 -2.86 -7.76
C ARG A 34 2.77 -2.15 -8.14
N ASP A 35 3.07 -2.04 -9.43
CA ASP A 35 4.31 -1.45 -9.92
C ASP A 35 4.35 0.06 -9.64
N ASN A 36 3.21 0.76 -9.82
CA ASN A 36 3.07 2.17 -9.45
C ASN A 36 3.21 2.38 -7.93
N LEU A 37 2.71 1.46 -7.09
CA LEU A 37 2.93 1.52 -5.65
C LEU A 37 4.40 1.32 -5.30
N ARG A 38 5.09 0.37 -5.92
CA ARG A 38 6.52 0.16 -5.73
C ARG A 38 7.30 1.43 -6.04
N GLU A 39 7.04 2.06 -7.18
CA GLU A 39 7.71 3.31 -7.58
C GLU A 39 7.45 4.44 -6.57
N ALA A 40 6.21 4.60 -6.10
CA ALA A 40 5.89 5.60 -5.08
C ALA A 40 6.64 5.35 -3.75
N LEU A 41 6.80 4.08 -3.36
CA LEU A 41 7.57 3.70 -2.18
C LEU A 41 9.07 3.97 -2.36
N GLU A 42 9.64 3.60 -3.51
CA GLU A 42 11.04 3.88 -3.85
C GLU A 42 11.32 5.39 -3.81
N LEU A 43 10.45 6.20 -4.43
CA LEU A 43 10.53 7.66 -4.38
C LEU A 43 10.46 8.23 -2.96
N LEU A 44 9.62 7.67 -2.07
CA LEU A 44 9.61 8.07 -0.66
C LEU A 44 10.99 7.83 -0.03
N PHE A 45 11.56 6.63 -0.19
CA PHE A 45 12.85 6.30 0.44
C PHE A 45 14.02 7.08 -0.16
N GLU A 46 13.95 7.47 -1.43
CA GLU A 46 14.99 8.26 -2.09
C GLU A 46 14.93 9.75 -1.74
N CYS A 47 13.73 10.33 -1.66
CA CYS A 47 13.54 11.77 -1.55
C CYS A 47 13.17 12.27 -0.16
N ALA A 48 12.56 11.44 0.68
CA ALA A 48 12.09 11.87 2.00
C ALA A 48 13.24 11.95 3.01
N PHE A 49 13.14 12.89 3.94
CA PHE A 49 14.06 12.91 5.07
C PHE A 49 13.91 11.62 5.89
N PRO A 50 14.99 11.07 6.47
CA PRO A 50 14.91 9.84 7.27
C PRO A 50 13.89 9.89 8.41
N GLU A 51 13.66 11.08 8.98
CA GLU A 51 12.67 11.29 10.04
C GLU A 51 11.22 11.23 9.54
N GLU A 52 10.96 11.56 8.26
CA GLU A 52 9.66 11.34 7.62
C GLU A 52 9.36 9.85 7.51
N VAL A 53 10.34 9.10 7.00
CA VAL A 53 10.22 7.65 6.80
C VAL A 53 9.98 6.97 8.15
N LYS A 54 10.75 7.31 9.19
CA LYS A 54 10.53 6.78 10.54
C LYS A 54 9.16 7.13 11.12
N ARG A 55 8.65 8.33 10.84
CA ARG A 55 7.35 8.77 11.35
C ARG A 55 6.19 8.04 10.67
N ARG A 56 6.31 7.79 9.36
CA ARG A 56 5.30 7.09 8.57
C ARG A 56 5.35 5.58 8.74
N LEU A 57 6.53 5.02 8.99
CA LEU A 57 6.71 3.59 9.11
C LEU A 57 6.02 3.08 10.38
N HIS A 58 4.78 2.64 10.21
CA HIS A 58 4.01 1.97 11.24
C HIS A 58 4.55 0.54 11.44
N GLY A 59 4.53 0.08 12.70
CA GLY A 59 4.93 -1.27 13.07
C GLY A 59 3.96 -2.35 12.58
N ASP A 60 4.01 -3.53 13.21
CA ASP A 60 3.33 -4.77 12.80
C ASP A 60 1.96 -4.57 12.13
N VAL A 61 1.90 -4.89 10.84
CA VAL A 61 0.67 -4.94 10.04
C VAL A 61 0.13 -6.36 10.05
N TYR A 62 -1.14 -6.52 10.42
CA TYR A 62 -1.84 -7.81 10.39
C TYR A 62 -2.97 -7.76 9.37
N VAL A 63 -2.86 -8.56 8.31
CA VAL A 63 -3.92 -8.74 7.31
C VAL A 63 -4.59 -10.09 7.57
N THR A 64 -5.88 -10.09 7.88
CA THR A 64 -6.65 -11.30 8.16
C THR A 64 -8.11 -11.15 7.73
N GLN A 65 -8.80 -12.27 7.58
CA GLN A 65 -10.23 -12.31 7.27
C GLN A 65 -11.04 -12.36 8.56
N VAL A 66 -12.24 -11.76 8.56
CA VAL A 66 -13.19 -11.79 9.67
C VAL A 66 -14.54 -12.30 9.20
N GLU A 67 -15.20 -13.13 10.01
CA GLU A 67 -16.56 -13.59 9.75
C GLU A 67 -17.57 -12.60 10.33
N VAL A 68 -18.62 -12.28 9.57
CA VAL A 68 -19.67 -11.34 9.98
C VAL A 68 -21.04 -12.01 9.86
N ALA A 69 -21.80 -12.02 10.95
CA ALA A 69 -23.19 -12.45 10.93
C ALA A 69 -24.06 -11.34 10.34
N THR A 70 -24.76 -11.65 9.26
CA THR A 70 -25.81 -10.80 8.69
C THR A 70 -27.16 -11.44 9.00
N GLY A 71 -28.07 -10.64 9.58
CA GLY A 71 -29.41 -11.08 9.99
C GLY A 71 -30.39 -11.22 8.83
#